data_AF-A0A3B7D688-F1
#
_entry.id   AF-A0A3B7D688-F1
#
_cell.length_a   1.000
_cell.length_b   1.000
_cell.length_c   1.000
_cell.angle_alpha   90.00
_cell.angle_beta   90.00
_cell.angle_gamma   90.00
#
_symmetry.space_group_name_H-M   'P 1'
#
loop_
_entity.id
_entity.type
_entity.pdbx_description
1 polymer ?
#
loop_
_entity_poly.entity_id
_entity_poly.type
_entity_poly.pdbx_seq_one_letter_code
_entity_poly.pdbx_strand_id
1 'polypeptide(L)'
;MRVYLAVGDDDLVALAAGDPVSPPAFVAASEDEEDELAALEEASEHGAVVAAAELDDPDSPVTLADIASFHTAVDETGDLAWFATQEIDAVLHTLRGGNTASS
;
A
#
# COMPACT_ATOMS: atom_id res chain seq x y z
N MET A 1 6.41 -13.08 6.44
CA MET A 1 7.44 -12.17 5.89
C MET A 1 6.74 -10.91 5.46
N ARG A 2 7.41 -9.76 5.53
CA ARG A 2 6.82 -8.52 5.07
C ARG A 2 6.90 -8.38 3.55
N VAL A 3 5.79 -7.98 2.96
CA VAL A 3 5.64 -7.74 1.52
C VAL A 3 4.98 -6.39 1.32
N TYR A 4 5.52 -5.59 0.39
CA TYR A 4 5.00 -4.28 0.02
C TYR A 4 4.22 -4.39 -1.28
N LEU A 5 2.94 -4.06 -1.23
CA LEU A 5 2.00 -4.26 -2.33
C LEU A 5 1.65 -2.91 -2.96
N ALA A 6 1.81 -2.81 -4.28
CA ALA A 6 1.41 -1.63 -5.04
C ALA A 6 -0.09 -1.66 -5.33
N VAL A 7 -0.90 -1.02 -4.48
CA VAL A 7 -2.37 -1.05 -4.56
C VAL A 7 -2.96 0.21 -5.21
N GLY A 8 -3.99 0.01 -6.02
CA GLY A 8 -4.79 1.07 -6.64
C GLY A 8 -6.15 1.30 -5.97
N ASP A 9 -6.94 2.23 -6.53
CA ASP A 9 -8.29 2.55 -6.03
C ASP A 9 -9.20 1.31 -6.02
N ASP A 10 -9.20 0.53 -7.11
CA ASP A 10 -10.02 -0.68 -7.23
C ASP A 10 -9.62 -1.75 -6.19
N ASP A 11 -8.33 -1.92 -5.93
CA ASP A 11 -7.82 -2.85 -4.92
C ASP A 11 -8.23 -2.43 -3.51
N LEU A 12 -8.13 -1.13 -3.19
CA LEU A 12 -8.55 -0.58 -1.91
C LEU A 12 -10.07 -0.73 -1.70
N VAL A 13 -10.87 -0.56 -2.75
CA VAL A 13 -12.32 -0.81 -2.71
C VAL A 13 -12.61 -2.29 -2.47
N ALA A 14 -11.91 -3.20 -3.15
CA ALA A 14 -12.05 -4.64 -2.94
C ALA A 14 -11.66 -5.05 -1.50
N LEU A 15 -10.52 -4.56 -1.00
CA LEU A 15 -10.08 -4.79 0.37
C LEU A 15 -11.09 -4.28 1.40
N ALA A 16 -11.67 -3.10 1.19
CA ALA A 16 -12.72 -2.56 2.05
C ALA A 16 -14.02 -3.39 2.02
N ALA A 17 -14.32 -4.05 0.90
CA ALA A 17 -15.42 -5.00 0.77
C ALA A 17 -15.10 -6.39 1.37
N GLY A 18 -13.85 -6.63 1.76
CA GLY A 18 -13.37 -7.91 2.26
C GLY A 18 -12.99 -8.91 1.17
N ASP A 19 -12.88 -8.47 -0.07
CA ASP A 19 -12.46 -9.29 -1.20
C ASP A 19 -10.92 -9.36 -1.28
N PRO A 20 -10.36 -10.51 -1.70
CA PRO A 20 -8.92 -10.66 -1.87
C PRO A 20 -8.41 -9.95 -3.13
N VAL A 21 -7.18 -9.44 -3.08
CA VAL A 21 -6.49 -8.77 -4.19
C VAL A 21 -5.14 -9.42 -4.48
N SER A 22 -4.64 -9.25 -5.72
CA SER A 22 -3.31 -9.74 -6.14
C SER A 22 -2.53 -8.67 -6.90
N PRO A 23 -2.23 -7.53 -6.25
CA PRO A 23 -1.41 -6.47 -6.82
C PRO A 23 0.05 -6.89 -6.98
N PRO A 24 0.88 -6.13 -7.71
CA PRO A 24 2.32 -6.33 -7.72
C PRO A 24 2.91 -6.28 -6.30
N ALA A 25 3.78 -7.24 -6.00
CA ALA A 25 4.38 -7.44 -4.70
C ALA A 25 5.90 -7.22 -4.76
N PHE A 26 6.43 -6.49 -3.78
CA PHE A 26 7.83 -6.14 -3.63
C PHE A 26 8.31 -6.63 -2.26
N VAL A 27 9.44 -7.33 -2.25
CA VAL A 27 10.01 -7.92 -1.04
C VAL A 27 11.38 -7.31 -0.82
N ALA A 28 11.65 -6.86 0.40
CA ALA A 28 12.94 -6.35 0.79
C ALA A 28 14.04 -7.41 0.62
N ALA A 29 15.25 -6.99 0.27
CA ALA A 29 16.38 -7.90 0.12
C ALA A 29 16.77 -8.56 1.46
N SER A 30 16.49 -7.88 2.57
CA SER A 30 16.69 -8.36 3.94
C SER A 30 15.70 -7.68 4.91
N GLU A 31 15.79 -8.02 6.19
CA GLU A 31 15.01 -7.38 7.28
C GLU A 31 15.66 -6.09 7.80
N ASP A 32 16.73 -5.61 7.15
CA ASP A 32 17.37 -4.33 7.50
C ASP A 32 16.48 -3.15 7.06
N GLU A 33 16.46 -2.09 7.87
CA GLU A 33 15.58 -0.92 7.68
C GLU A 33 15.77 -0.25 6.31
N GLU A 34 17.02 -0.20 5.82
CA GLU A 34 17.34 0.38 4.50
C GLU A 34 16.75 -0.45 3.34
N ASP A 35 16.78 -1.78 3.45
CA ASP A 35 16.22 -2.67 2.44
C ASP A 35 14.68 -2.68 2.49
N GLU A 36 14.08 -2.58 3.69
CA GLU A 36 12.63 -2.40 3.84
C GLU A 36 12.16 -1.08 3.24
N LEU A 37 12.90 0.01 3.49
CA LEU A 37 12.58 1.32 2.91
C LEU A 37 12.70 1.28 1.38
N ALA A 38 13.75 0.69 0.83
CA ALA A 38 13.93 0.59 -0.62
C ALA A 38 12.78 -0.17 -1.30
N ALA A 39 12.32 -1.27 -0.71
CA ALA A 39 11.18 -2.03 -1.24
C ALA A 39 9.84 -1.27 -1.13
N LEU A 40 9.66 -0.51 -0.06
CA LEU A 40 8.50 0.37 0.12
C LEU A 40 8.49 1.51 -0.90
N GLU A 41 9.62 2.17 -1.11
CA GLU A 41 9.79 3.22 -2.11
C GLU A 41 9.53 2.67 -3.52
N GLU A 42 10.11 1.53 -3.88
CA GLU A 42 9.86 0.87 -5.18
C GLU A 42 8.36 0.59 -5.36
N ALA A 43 7.69 -0.01 -4.36
CA ALA A 43 6.25 -0.26 -4.45
C ALA A 43 5.42 1.02 -4.66
N SER A 44 5.87 2.14 -4.09
CA SER A 44 5.20 3.45 -4.25
C SER A 44 5.34 4.04 -5.65
N GLU A 45 6.36 3.65 -6.41
CA GLU A 45 6.50 4.03 -7.83
C GLU A 45 5.54 3.25 -8.73
N HIS A 46 5.04 2.09 -8.25
CA HIS A 46 4.20 1.17 -9.01
C HIS A 46 2.72 1.22 -8.66
N GLY A 47 2.36 1.83 -7.52
CA GLY A 47 0.99 1.92 -7.02
C GLY A 47 0.69 3.30 -6.44
N ALA A 48 -0.59 3.64 -6.29
CA ALA A 48 -0.95 4.93 -5.69
C ALA A 48 -0.85 4.89 -4.15
N VAL A 49 -0.93 3.69 -3.58
CA VAL A 49 -0.78 3.40 -2.16
C VAL A 49 0.06 2.13 -2.03
N VAL A 50 0.90 2.05 -1.01
CA VAL A 50 1.66 0.85 -0.66
C VAL A 50 1.00 0.20 0.56
N ALA A 51 0.57 -1.05 0.44
CA ALA A 51 0.13 -1.84 1.58
C ALA A 51 1.28 -2.74 2.08
N ALA A 52 1.66 -2.60 3.35
CA ALA A 52 2.60 -3.50 3.99
C ALA A 52 1.81 -4.70 4.55
N ALA A 53 2.03 -5.89 4.00
CA ALA A 53 1.35 -7.12 4.39
C ALA A 53 2.31 -8.15 4.98
N GLU A 54 1.80 -9.00 5.86
CA GLU A 54 2.55 -10.12 6.45
C GLU A 54 2.07 -11.43 5.83
N LEU A 55 2.87 -12.00 4.94
CA LEU A 55 2.49 -13.18 4.15
C LEU A 55 3.49 -14.34 4.35
N ASP A 56 3.00 -15.57 4.20
CA ASP A 56 3.86 -16.76 4.11
C ASP A 56 4.40 -16.98 2.69
N ASP A 57 3.69 -16.45 1.68
CA ASP A 57 4.00 -16.54 0.26
C ASP A 57 3.68 -15.18 -0.42
N PRO A 58 4.66 -14.51 -1.06
CA PRO A 58 4.46 -13.17 -1.62
C PRO A 58 3.50 -13.14 -2.83
N ASP A 59 3.28 -14.28 -3.49
CA ASP A 59 2.39 -14.38 -4.66
C ASP A 59 0.94 -14.74 -4.28
N SER A 60 0.65 -14.97 -2.99
CA SER A 60 -0.68 -15.33 -2.52
C SER A 60 -1.64 -14.14 -2.51
N PRO A 61 -2.93 -14.33 -2.83
CA PRO A 61 -3.93 -13.28 -2.71
C PRO A 61 -4.03 -12.74 -1.27
N VAL A 62 -4.19 -11.43 -1.17
CA VAL A 62 -4.10 -10.68 0.10
C VAL A 62 -5.48 -10.14 0.46
N THR A 63 -5.84 -10.27 1.74
CA THR A 63 -7.03 -9.65 2.31
C THR A 63 -6.66 -8.52 3.28
N LEU A 64 -7.63 -7.71 3.69
CA LEU A 64 -7.37 -6.64 4.66
C LEU A 64 -6.82 -7.16 6.01
N ALA A 65 -7.08 -8.42 6.35
CA ALA A 65 -6.57 -9.04 7.57
C ALA A 65 -5.06 -9.32 7.53
N ASP A 66 -4.50 -9.45 6.33
CA ASP A 66 -3.07 -9.73 6.12
C ASP A 66 -2.25 -8.43 6.09
N ILE A 67 -2.91 -7.27 5.97
CA ILE A 67 -2.29 -5.96 5.89
C ILE A 67 -2.02 -5.42 7.30
N ALA A 68 -0.80 -4.94 7.53
CA ALA A 68 -0.41 -4.28 8.76
C ALA A 68 -0.63 -2.76 8.69
N SER A 69 -0.36 -2.14 7.53
CA SER A 69 -0.51 -0.69 7.34
C SER A 69 -0.53 -0.27 5.87
N PHE A 70 -1.00 0.96 5.62
CA PHE A 70 -0.96 1.62 4.32
C PHE A 70 -0.03 2.83 4.34
N HIS A 71 0.62 3.08 3.21
CA HIS A 71 1.50 4.23 3.00
C HIS A 71 1.10 4.94 1.70
N THR A 72 0.91 6.26 1.76
CA THR A 72 0.53 7.02 0.57
C THR A 72 1.07 8.45 0.65
N ALA A 73 1.40 9.01 -0.51
CA ALA A 73 1.78 10.41 -0.62
C ALA A 73 0.54 11.29 -0.38
N VAL A 74 0.63 12.16 0.62
CA VAL A 74 -0.44 13.12 0.95
C VAL A 74 -0.21 14.49 0.32
N ASP A 75 0.99 14.72 -0.23
CA ASP A 75 1.41 15.94 -0.90
C ASP A 75 2.52 15.66 -1.93
N GLU A 76 3.06 16.74 -2.54
CA GLU A 76 4.10 16.66 -3.57
C GLU A 76 5.53 16.54 -3.00
N THR A 77 5.70 16.39 -1.69
CA THR A 77 7.04 16.31 -1.07
C THR A 77 7.70 14.96 -1.32
N GLY A 78 6.91 13.93 -1.63
CA GLY A 78 7.36 12.54 -1.72
C GLY A 78 7.33 11.80 -0.38
N ASP A 79 6.97 12.47 0.72
CA ASP A 79 6.82 11.83 2.02
C ASP A 79 5.56 10.95 2.05
N LEU A 80 5.74 9.70 2.48
CA LEU A 80 4.65 8.74 2.59
C LEU A 80 4.06 8.78 4.00
N ALA A 81 2.80 9.20 4.08
CA ALA A 81 2.05 9.16 5.32
C ALA A 81 1.62 7.72 5.64
N TRP A 82 1.70 7.37 6.92
CA TRP A 82 1.30 6.06 7.45
C TRP A 82 -0.16 6.07 7.91
N PHE A 83 -0.91 5.04 7.54
CA PHE A 83 -2.30 4.83 7.94
C PHE A 83 -2.51 3.41 8.48
N ALA A 84 -3.34 3.29 9.52
CA ALA A 84 -3.77 1.99 10.03
C ALA A 84 -4.82 1.34 9.10
N THR A 85 -5.03 0.03 9.22
CA THR A 85 -5.99 -0.69 8.35
C THR A 85 -7.43 -0.24 8.52
N GLN A 86 -7.81 0.23 9.72
CA GLN A 86 -9.14 0.78 9.97
C GLN A 86 -9.37 2.12 9.25
N GLU A 87 -8.32 2.74 8.74
CA GLU A 87 -8.35 4.03 8.06
C GLU A 87 -8.40 3.88 6.53
N ILE A 88 -8.74 2.70 6.00
CA ILE A 88 -8.85 2.47 4.55
C ILE A 88 -9.78 3.46 3.84
N ASP A 89 -10.86 3.91 4.50
CA ASP A 89 -11.74 4.97 3.99
C ASP A 89 -11.02 6.33 3.88
N ALA A 90 -10.12 6.64 4.83
CA ALA A 90 -9.31 7.86 4.81
C ALA A 90 -8.21 7.79 3.74
N VAL A 91 -7.64 6.61 3.49
CA VAL A 91 -6.71 6.35 2.39
C VAL A 91 -7.42 6.58 1.04
N LEU A 92 -8.60 5.98 0.85
CA LEU A 92 -9.45 6.20 -0.33
C LEU A 92 -9.82 7.68 -0.50
N HIS A 93 -10.15 8.38 0.58
CA HIS A 93 -10.45 9.80 0.54
C HIS A 93 -9.22 10.64 0.11
N THR A 94 -8.04 10.34 0.66
CA THR A 94 -6.78 11.00 0.30
C THR A 94 -6.48 10.80 -1.19
N LEU A 95 -6.55 9.56 -1.67
CA LEU A 95 -6.29 9.20 -3.06
C LEU A 95 -7.22 9.94 -4.03
N ARG A 96 -8.52 10.01 -3.70
CA ARG A 96 -9.55 10.63 -4.54
C ARG A 96 -9.58 12.15 -4.41
N GLY A 97 -9.22 12.69 -3.24
CA GLY A 97 -9.23 14.11 -2.92
C GLY A 97 -7.98 14.84 -3.39
N GLY A 98 -6.81 14.18 -3.34
CA GLY A 98 -5.54 14.69 -3.87
C GLY A 98 -5.58 14.97 -5.38
N ASN A 99 -6.47 14.30 -6.12
CA ASN A 99 -6.66 14.48 -7.55
C ASN A 99 -7.47 15.75 -7.94
N THR A 100 -7.81 16.62 -6.98
CA THR A 100 -8.54 17.88 -7.25
C THR A 100 -7.63 19.09 -7.52
N ALA A 101 -6.31 18.92 -7.48
CA ALA A 101 -5.34 19.96 -7.84
C ALA A 101 -4.73 19.72 -9.23
N SER A 102 -5.56 19.76 -10.27
CA SER A 102 -5.13 20.06 -11.65
C SER A 102 -6.35 20.43 -12.51
N SER A 103 -6.60 21.73 -12.62
CA SER A 103 -7.44 22.35 -13.65
C SER A 103 -6.87 23.72 -13.98
#